data_AF-A0A5Q4YX15-F1
#
_entry.id   AF-A0A5Q4YX15-F1
#
_cell.length_a   1.000
_cell.length_b   1.000
_cell.length_c   1.000
_cell.angle_alpha   90.00
_cell.angle_beta   90.00
_cell.angle_gamma   90.00
#
_symmetry.space_group_name_H-M   'P 1'
#
loop_
_entity.id
_entity.type
_entity.pdbx_description
1 polymer ?
#
loop_
_entity_poly.entity_id
_entity_poly.type
_entity_poly.pdbx_seq_one_letter_code
_entity_poly.pdbx_strand_id
1 'polypeptide(L)'
;MAMSSAQRQAAYRERHLKDENGKGERLSLVIDLHAKRALERVAACYGVTQRAMLERLLVQAEEAALKRAGKLPRGQADYYAGRLNLDI
;
A
#
# COMPACT_ATOMS: atom_id res chain seq x y z
N MET A 1 10.89 -33.47 -17.60
CA MET A 1 10.36 -32.62 -18.69
C MET A 1 10.73 -31.17 -18.40
N ALA A 2 11.32 -30.47 -19.37
CA ALA A 2 11.61 -29.05 -19.21
C ALA A 2 10.29 -28.27 -19.12
N MET A 3 10.18 -27.34 -18.16
CA MET A 3 8.97 -26.53 -18.00
C MET A 3 8.70 -25.73 -19.28
N SER A 4 7.45 -25.76 -19.76
CA SER A 4 7.03 -24.94 -20.89
C SER A 4 7.11 -23.44 -20.55
N SER A 5 7.15 -22.57 -21.56
CA SER A 5 7.09 -21.11 -21.37
C SER A 5 5.87 -20.69 -20.54
N ALA A 6 4.70 -21.29 -20.81
CA ALA A 6 3.47 -21.05 -20.07
C ALA A 6 3.58 -21.47 -18.58
N GLN A 7 4.22 -22.61 -18.30
CA GLN A 7 4.45 -23.07 -16.93
C GLN A 7 5.43 -22.15 -16.18
N ARG A 8 6.47 -21.65 -16.85
CA ARG A 8 7.39 -20.65 -16.28
C ARG A 8 6.68 -19.32 -15.99
N GLN A 9 5.80 -18.86 -16.87
CA GLN A 9 5.00 -17.66 -16.63
C GLN A 9 3.94 -17.83 -15.54
N ALA A 10 3.35 -19.01 -15.41
CA ALA A 10 2.45 -19.33 -14.29
C ALA A 10 3.20 -19.35 -12.96
N ALA A 11 4.35 -20.04 -12.90
CA ALA A 11 5.18 -20.10 -11.70
C ALA A 11 5.78 -18.74 -11.30
N TYR A 12 6.18 -17.91 -12.28
CA TYR A 12 6.61 -16.53 -12.00
C TYR A 12 5.46 -15.71 -11.44
N ARG A 13 4.27 -15.75 -12.07
CA ARG A 13 3.08 -15.07 -11.54
C ARG A 13 2.76 -15.52 -10.13
N GLU A 14 2.80 -16.81 -9.84
CA GLU A 14 2.52 -17.32 -8.51
C GLU A 14 3.51 -16.84 -7.44
N ARG A 15 4.82 -16.82 -7.76
CA ARG A 15 5.87 -16.29 -6.87
C ARG A 15 5.82 -14.77 -6.72
N HIS A 16 5.32 -14.07 -7.73
CA HIS A 16 5.28 -12.60 -7.76
C HIS A 16 3.94 -12.03 -7.29
N LEU A 17 2.87 -12.84 -7.26
CA LEU A 17 1.53 -12.49 -6.77
C LEU A 17 1.38 -12.75 -5.27
N LYS A 18 2.16 -13.67 -4.69
CA LYS A 18 2.11 -14.01 -3.27
C LYS A 18 3.36 -13.44 -2.61
N ASP A 19 3.19 -12.50 -1.70
CA ASP A 19 4.21 -12.15 -0.70
C ASP A 19 4.74 -13.45 -0.06
N GLU A 20 6.01 -13.53 0.31
CA GLU A 20 6.61 -14.74 0.93
C GLU A 20 5.83 -15.19 2.17
N ASN A 21 5.11 -14.27 2.81
CA ASN A 21 4.25 -14.53 3.97
C ASN A 21 2.73 -14.57 3.66
N GLY A 22 2.34 -14.43 2.39
CA GLY A 22 0.93 -14.49 1.95
C GLY A 22 0.02 -13.34 2.43
N LYS A 23 0.57 -12.30 3.07
CA LYS A 23 -0.18 -11.17 3.64
C LYS A 23 -0.16 -9.90 2.78
N GLY A 24 0.66 -9.86 1.73
CA GLY A 24 0.74 -8.72 0.83
C GLY A 24 -0.30 -8.79 -0.27
N GLU A 25 -1.03 -7.69 -0.48
CA GLU A 25 -1.92 -7.50 -1.63
C GLU A 25 -1.31 -6.55 -2.66
N ARG A 26 -1.64 -6.74 -3.95
CA ARG A 26 -1.06 -5.94 -5.04
C ARG A 26 -1.75 -4.58 -5.16
N LEU A 27 -1.03 -3.52 -4.81
CA LEU A 27 -1.45 -2.15 -5.06
C LEU A 27 -1.25 -1.79 -6.55
N SER A 28 -2.33 -1.79 -7.33
CA SER A 28 -2.31 -1.53 -8.78
C SER A 28 -2.64 -0.07 -9.07
N LEU A 29 -1.64 0.81 -9.09
CA LEU A 29 -1.84 2.25 -9.34
C LEU A 29 -0.69 2.87 -10.13
N VAL A 30 -0.99 4.03 -10.74
CA VAL A 30 -0.01 4.93 -11.35
C VAL A 30 -0.02 6.22 -10.52
N ILE A 31 1.15 6.70 -10.10
CA ILE A 31 1.31 7.97 -9.40
C ILE A 31 2.11 8.97 -10.23
N ASP A 32 1.99 10.24 -9.86
CA ASP A 32 2.82 11.32 -10.40
C ASP A 32 4.32 11.07 -10.23
N LEU A 33 5.12 11.59 -11.19
CA LEU A 33 6.57 11.43 -11.20
C LEU A 33 7.23 12.04 -9.96
N HIS A 34 6.81 13.22 -9.50
CA HIS A 34 7.39 13.87 -8.33
C HIS A 34 7.07 13.09 -7.05
N ALA A 35 5.85 12.55 -6.94
CA ALA A 35 5.46 11.68 -5.83
C ALA A 35 6.34 10.41 -5.80
N LYS A 36 6.58 9.78 -6.95
CA LYS A 36 7.47 8.63 -7.06
C LYS A 36 8.90 8.95 -6.62
N ARG A 37 9.45 10.08 -7.08
CA ARG A 37 10.80 10.52 -6.69
C ARG A 37 10.89 10.87 -5.20
N ALA A 38 9.83 11.42 -4.61
CA ALA A 38 9.78 11.67 -3.18
C ALA A 38 9.84 10.37 -2.38
N LEU A 39 9.02 9.37 -2.75
CA LEU A 39 9.03 8.05 -2.12
C LEU A 39 10.43 7.40 -2.18
N GLU A 40 11.09 7.48 -3.33
CA GLU A 40 12.46 6.97 -3.52
C GLU A 40 13.46 7.62 -2.56
N ARG A 41 13.47 8.95 -2.47
CA ARG A 41 14.40 9.68 -1.60
C ARG A 41 14.16 9.37 -0.13
N VAL A 42 12.90 9.36 0.31
CA VAL A 42 12.55 9.10 1.71
C VAL A 42 12.88 7.65 2.09
N ALA A 43 12.54 6.68 1.23
CA ALA A 43 12.91 5.28 1.46
C ALA A 43 14.44 5.09 1.57
N ALA A 44 15.21 5.74 0.69
CA ALA A 44 16.67 5.73 0.74
C ALA A 44 17.21 6.37 2.02
N CYS A 45 16.67 7.51 2.44
CA CYS A 45 17.06 8.20 3.67
C CYS A 45 16.91 7.33 4.92
N TYR A 46 15.84 6.51 4.99
CA TYR A 46 15.60 5.59 6.10
C TYR A 46 16.19 4.19 5.89
N GLY A 47 16.87 3.91 4.77
CA GLY A 47 17.45 2.60 4.48
C GLY A 47 16.41 1.47 4.34
N VAL A 48 15.20 1.80 3.88
CA VAL A 48 14.09 0.84 3.73
C VAL A 48 13.65 0.70 2.27
N THR A 49 12.87 -0.34 1.98
CA THR A 49 12.25 -0.49 0.66
C THR A 49 11.16 0.56 0.44
N GLN A 50 10.88 0.91 -0.82
CA GLN A 50 9.77 1.80 -1.15
C GLN A 50 8.42 1.25 -0.69
N ARG A 51 8.25 -0.08 -0.72
CA ARG A 51 7.07 -0.77 -0.15
C ARG A 51 6.94 -0.47 1.34
N ALA A 52 7.98 -0.74 2.13
CA ALA A 52 7.96 -0.52 3.57
C ALA A 52 7.75 0.96 3.91
N MET A 53 8.32 1.88 3.12
CA MET A 53 8.08 3.30 3.30
C MET A 53 6.62 3.69 3.00
N LEU A 54 6.04 3.15 1.93
CA LEU A 54 4.65 3.39 1.57
C LEU A 54 3.68 2.84 2.63
N GLU A 55 3.91 1.62 3.13
CA GLU A 55 3.12 1.02 4.22
C GLU A 55 3.15 1.92 5.47
N ARG A 56 4.32 2.44 5.86
CA ARG A 56 4.46 3.38 6.99
C ARG A 56 3.68 4.67 6.76
N LEU A 57 3.76 5.26 5.57
CA LEU A 57 3.03 6.49 5.23
C LEU A 57 1.51 6.28 5.27
N LEU A 58 1.03 5.12 4.80
CA LEU A 58 -0.40 4.78 4.83
C LEU A 58 -0.92 4.62 6.25
N VAL A 59 -0.18 3.93 7.14
CA VAL A 59 -0.55 3.81 8.56
C VAL A 59 -0.61 5.19 9.23
N GLN A 60 0.39 6.04 9.00
CA GLN A 60 0.41 7.39 9.57
C GLN A 60 -0.76 8.26 9.06
N ALA A 61 -1.08 8.15 7.77
CA ALA A 61 -2.21 8.87 7.18
C ALA A 61 -3.56 8.37 7.74
N GLU A 62 -3.72 7.05 7.90
CA GLU A 62 -4.90 6.45 8.51
C GLU A 62 -5.06 6.85 9.98
N GLU A 63 -3.99 6.84 10.77
CA GLU A 63 -4.01 7.31 12.17
C GLU A 63 -4.46 8.78 12.25
N ALA A 64 -3.96 9.63 11.36
CA ALA A 64 -4.37 11.02 11.29
C ALA A 64 -5.85 11.17 10.90
N ALA A 65 -6.33 10.38 9.93
CA ALA A 65 -7.73 10.35 9.52
C ALA A 65 -8.64 9.89 10.66
N LEU A 66 -8.29 8.79 11.35
CA LEU A 66 -9.02 8.26 12.50
C LEU A 66 -9.04 9.23 13.67
N LYS A 67 -7.94 9.94 13.93
CA LYS A 67 -7.89 11.00 14.97
C LYS A 67 -8.84 12.15 14.66
N ARG A 68 -9.02 12.51 13.39
CA ARG A 68 -10.00 13.51 12.95
C ARG A 68 -11.43 12.95 13.05
N ALA A 69 -11.63 11.72 12.59
CA ALA A 69 -12.91 11.01 12.64
C ALA A 69 -13.43 10.85 14.06
N GLY A 70 -12.56 10.58 15.04
CA GLY A 70 -12.91 10.43 16.45
C GLY A 70 -13.50 11.70 17.10
N LYS A 71 -13.38 12.86 16.45
CA LYS A 71 -14.02 14.11 16.92
C LYS A 71 -15.49 14.21 16.51
N LEU A 72 -15.95 13.35 15.60
CA LEU A 72 -17.31 13.35 15.08
C LEU A 72 -18.14 12.23 15.72
N PRO A 73 -19.44 12.42 15.97
CA PRO A 73 -20.32 11.34 16.38
C PRO A 73 -20.27 10.21 15.35
N ARG A 74 -19.99 8.98 15.81
CA ARG A 74 -19.83 7.79 14.93
C ARG A 74 -18.74 7.89 13.85
N GLY A 75 -17.85 8.89 13.91
CA GLY A 75 -16.91 9.15 12.81
C GLY A 75 -15.99 7.97 12.49
N GLN A 76 -15.54 7.20 13.49
CA GLN A 76 -14.74 5.99 13.22
C GLN A 76 -15.54 4.91 12.49
N ALA A 77 -16.81 4.69 12.87
CA ALA A 77 -17.68 3.74 12.18
C ALA A 77 -17.97 4.20 10.74
N ASP A 78 -18.15 5.50 10.53
CA ASP A 78 -18.37 6.06 9.21
C ASP A 78 -17.10 6.06 8.34
N TYR A 79 -15.90 6.15 8.92
CA TYR A 79 -14.63 5.95 8.22
C TYR A 79 -14.53 4.53 7.65
N TYR A 80 -14.69 3.50 8.50
CA TYR A 80 -14.62 2.10 8.04
C TYR A 80 -15.77 1.70 7.11
N ALA A 81 -16.92 2.39 7.19
CA ALA A 81 -18.02 2.23 6.25
C ALA A 81 -17.84 3.00 4.93
N GLY A 82 -16.77 3.80 4.78
CA GLY A 82 -16.51 4.61 3.59
C GLY A 82 -17.49 5.78 3.39
N ARG A 83 -18.16 6.23 4.46
CA ARG A 83 -19.16 7.32 4.42
C ARG A 83 -18.63 8.66 4.94
N LEU A 84 -17.44 8.65 5.52
CA LEU A 84 -16.82 9.84 6.09
C LEU A 84 -16.07 10.63 5.01
N ASN A 85 -16.37 11.92 4.88
CA ASN A 85 -15.59 12.85 4.08
C ASN A 85 -14.79 13.78 5.01
N LEU A 86 -13.47 13.65 4.98
CA LEU A 86 -12.54 14.54 5.67
C LEU A 86 -11.79 15.32 4.60
N ASP A 87 -11.94 16.64 4.55
CA ASP A 87 -11.18 17.47 3.61
C ASP A 87 -9.67 17.27 3.82
N ILE A 88 -8.91 17.00 2.76
CA ILE A 88 -7.46 16.75 2.76
C ILE A 88 -6.71 18.02 2.40
#